data_AF-A0A317LZ87-F1
#
_entry.id   AF-A0A317LZ87-F1
#
_cell.length_a   1.000
_cell.length_b   1.000
_cell.length_c   1.000
_cell.angle_alpha   90.00
_cell.angle_beta   90.00
_cell.angle_gamma   90.00
#
_symmetry.space_group_name_H-M   'P 1'
#
loop_
_entity.id
_entity.type
_entity.pdbx_description
1 polymer ?
#
loop_
_entity_poly.entity_id
_entity_poly.type
_entity_poly.pdbx_seq_one_letter_code
_entity_poly.pdbx_strand_id
1 'polypeptide(L)'
;MPASDDQFEESAAVPEQVPASAGGVAGQRPLPQRTAASATVAKAPTAGTRAASLERTLQSLVERLGTEHPDTITARNNLATKYAQMGRRQAAVQQFELALGEAVAVYGEDHPRTEIIRENLAWALEDVGCPADAAAQWEILLGQRESQFGPADEDTVEARMRLAVCYRRSGRVDAAVAHYARAIEDVASTERREELRLGMSAAQSMAGRYEEAVSQLRMVLAGRRRRLGKGHLDTLAVHHRLGRAYTQAGRADEAVEVLREAYRVALNSSGDPEVRRLTMRLRRDLAGAYNAAGRHREANALL
;
A
#
# COMPACT_ATOMS: atom_id res chain seq x y z
N MET A 1 -4.87 -27.70 -53.19
CA MET A 1 -4.36 -26.48 -53.86
C MET A 1 -4.87 -25.29 -53.05
N PRO A 2 -4.02 -24.34 -52.66
CA PRO A 2 -3.32 -24.43 -51.37
C PRO A 2 -3.28 -23.14 -50.53
N ALA A 3 -2.69 -23.29 -49.33
CA ALA A 3 -1.85 -22.34 -48.57
C ALA A 3 -2.50 -21.13 -47.89
N SER A 4 -1.99 -20.54 -46.79
CA SER A 4 -1.01 -20.84 -45.71
C SER A 4 -0.88 -19.53 -44.90
N ASP A 5 -0.60 -19.62 -43.60
CA ASP A 5 0.09 -18.61 -42.74
C ASP A 5 -0.60 -17.24 -42.53
N ASP A 6 -0.56 -16.52 -41.40
CA ASP A 6 0.36 -16.34 -40.27
C ASP A 6 -0.50 -15.95 -39.03
N GLN A 7 -0.42 -16.61 -37.86
CA GLN A 7 0.49 -16.32 -36.75
C GLN A 7 0.91 -14.84 -36.57
N PHE A 8 0.17 -14.12 -35.72
CA PHE A 8 0.70 -12.95 -35.01
C PHE A 8 0.56 -13.18 -33.50
N GLU A 9 1.60 -13.80 -32.93
CA GLU A 9 1.95 -13.66 -31.52
C GLU A 9 2.61 -12.29 -31.34
N GLU A 10 1.90 -11.31 -30.77
CA GLU A 10 2.53 -10.07 -30.32
C GLU A 10 2.75 -10.12 -28.80
N SER A 11 4.00 -10.46 -28.49
CA SER A 11 4.68 -10.52 -27.21
C SER A 11 4.36 -9.34 -26.29
N ALA A 12 3.60 -9.61 -25.21
CA ALA A 12 3.48 -8.73 -24.07
C ALA A 12 4.79 -8.75 -23.26
N ALA A 13 5.60 -7.70 -23.44
CA ALA A 13 6.84 -7.52 -22.68
C ALA A 13 6.54 -7.25 -21.20
N VAL A 14 6.80 -8.27 -20.38
CA VAL A 14 6.90 -8.21 -18.92
C VAL A 14 8.12 -7.36 -18.52
N PRO A 15 8.03 -6.40 -17.58
CA PRO A 15 9.22 -5.69 -17.11
C PRO A 15 10.06 -6.59 -16.19
N GLU A 16 11.28 -6.85 -16.65
CA GLU A 16 12.31 -7.67 -16.03
C GLU A 16 12.79 -7.07 -14.68
N GLN A 17 12.75 -7.91 -13.64
CA GLN A 17 13.34 -7.63 -12.33
C GLN A 17 14.86 -7.87 -12.37
N VAL A 18 15.63 -6.91 -11.83
CA VAL A 18 17.08 -7.02 -11.66
C VAL A 18 17.42 -7.81 -10.39
N PRO A 19 18.39 -8.75 -10.45
CA PRO A 19 19.22 -9.04 -9.29
C PRO A 19 20.72 -8.79 -9.53
N ALA A 20 21.41 -8.54 -8.42
CA ALA A 20 22.78 -8.04 -8.33
C ALA A 20 23.88 -9.12 -8.34
N SER A 21 24.97 -8.79 -9.04
CA SER A 21 26.40 -9.06 -8.79
C SER A 21 26.90 -10.28 -7.99
N ALA A 22 27.76 -11.07 -8.65
CA ALA A 22 29.13 -11.49 -8.26
C ALA A 22 29.59 -12.52 -9.32
N GLY A 23 30.82 -12.66 -9.81
CA GLY A 23 32.17 -12.20 -9.51
C GLY A 23 33.09 -13.26 -10.12
N GLY A 24 34.10 -12.90 -10.91
CA GLY A 24 34.97 -13.90 -11.55
C GLY A 24 36.04 -13.31 -12.46
N VAL A 25 37.29 -13.40 -12.00
CA VAL A 25 38.51 -12.77 -12.48
C VAL A 25 39.20 -13.62 -13.56
N ALA A 26 39.72 -13.02 -14.63
CA ALA A 26 41.01 -13.41 -15.25
C ALA A 26 41.40 -12.54 -16.47
N GLY A 27 42.69 -12.18 -16.55
CA GLY A 27 43.40 -12.08 -17.84
C GLY A 27 43.73 -10.68 -18.36
N GLN A 28 44.81 -10.08 -17.85
CA GLN A 28 45.45 -8.89 -18.43
C GLN A 28 46.14 -9.22 -19.77
N ARG A 29 45.90 -8.38 -20.79
CA ARG A 29 46.83 -8.12 -21.91
C ARG A 29 46.68 -6.64 -22.34
N PRO A 30 47.77 -5.86 -22.44
CA PRO A 30 47.69 -4.44 -22.79
C PRO A 30 47.76 -4.23 -24.31
N LEU A 31 46.86 -3.42 -24.86
CA LEU A 31 46.91 -2.92 -26.24
C LEU A 31 46.43 -1.45 -26.29
N PRO A 32 46.78 -0.70 -27.36
CA PRO A 32 47.47 0.59 -27.27
C PRO A 32 46.56 1.79 -27.06
N GLN A 33 47.17 2.90 -26.64
CA GLN A 33 46.57 4.22 -26.44
C GLN A 33 45.81 4.67 -27.70
N ARG A 34 44.48 4.53 -27.69
CA ARG A 34 43.57 5.27 -28.58
C ARG A 34 43.26 6.60 -27.94
N THR A 35 43.53 7.65 -28.70
CA THR A 35 43.23 9.04 -28.42
C THR A 35 41.83 9.23 -27.85
N ALA A 36 41.75 9.99 -26.76
CA ALA A 36 40.50 10.31 -26.08
C ALA A 36 39.62 11.20 -26.97
N ALA A 37 38.76 10.57 -27.77
CA ALA A 37 37.52 11.19 -28.19
C ALA A 37 36.66 11.34 -26.92
N SER A 38 36.36 12.59 -26.55
CA SER A 38 35.47 12.94 -25.46
C SER A 38 34.07 12.37 -25.71
N ALA A 39 33.87 11.12 -25.31
CA ALA A 39 32.55 10.55 -25.14
C ALA A 39 31.97 11.21 -23.87
N THR A 40 31.16 12.25 -24.09
CA THR A 40 30.30 12.80 -23.06
C THR A 40 29.40 11.66 -22.58
N VAL A 41 29.70 11.12 -21.40
CA VAL A 41 28.78 10.20 -20.70
C VAL A 41 27.54 11.02 -20.44
N ALA A 42 26.50 10.82 -21.26
CA ALA A 42 25.22 11.49 -21.09
C ALA A 42 24.72 11.16 -19.68
N LYS A 43 24.68 12.17 -18.81
CA LYS A 43 24.21 12.06 -17.44
C LYS A 43 22.82 11.44 -17.48
N ALA A 44 22.61 10.33 -16.75
CA ALA A 44 21.33 9.63 -16.72
C ALA A 44 20.18 10.64 -16.50
N PRO A 45 19.09 10.59 -17.28
CA PRO A 45 18.04 11.59 -17.21
C PRO A 45 17.46 11.63 -15.80
N THR A 46 17.39 12.83 -15.23
CA THR A 46 16.79 13.07 -13.91
C THR A 46 15.29 12.81 -14.00
N ALA A 47 14.62 12.63 -12.85
CA ALA A 47 13.16 12.44 -12.82
C ALA A 47 12.41 13.57 -13.56
N GLY A 48 12.89 14.81 -13.43
CA GLY A 48 12.34 15.98 -14.12
C GLY A 48 12.53 15.94 -15.64
N THR A 49 13.69 15.50 -16.15
CA THR A 49 13.88 15.40 -17.61
C THR A 49 13.05 14.27 -18.22
N ARG A 50 12.77 13.20 -17.46
CA ARG A 50 11.84 12.14 -17.89
C ARG A 50 10.39 12.63 -17.94
N ALA A 51 9.92 13.40 -16.95
CA ALA A 51 8.59 13.99 -16.99
C ALA A 51 8.43 14.95 -18.18
N ALA A 52 9.39 15.85 -18.39
CA ALA A 52 9.37 16.75 -19.55
C ALA A 52 9.40 16.00 -20.90
N SER A 53 10.06 14.84 -20.97
CA SER A 53 10.00 13.99 -22.16
C SER A 53 8.60 13.41 -22.37
N LEU A 54 7.98 12.89 -21.31
CA LEU A 54 6.61 12.35 -21.36
C LEU A 54 5.58 13.42 -21.72
N GLU A 55 5.73 14.65 -21.21
CA GLU A 55 4.89 15.80 -21.56
C GLU A 55 4.97 16.09 -23.07
N ARG A 56 6.18 16.14 -23.65
CA ARG A 56 6.35 16.35 -25.10
C ARG A 56 5.80 15.19 -25.93
N THR A 57 6.02 13.95 -25.49
CA THR A 57 5.47 12.77 -26.16
C THR A 57 3.95 12.82 -26.15
N LEU A 58 3.33 13.12 -25.00
CA LEU A 58 1.88 13.24 -24.89
C LEU A 58 1.36 14.35 -25.82
N GLN A 59 1.99 15.53 -25.82
CA GLN A 59 1.60 16.63 -26.70
C GLN A 59 1.63 16.23 -28.18
N SER A 60 2.72 15.58 -28.61
CA SER A 60 2.85 15.11 -30.00
C SER A 60 1.81 14.05 -30.38
N LEU A 61 1.47 13.15 -29.45
CA LEU A 61 0.43 12.13 -29.67
C LEU A 61 -0.96 12.77 -29.76
N VAL A 62 -1.28 13.73 -28.88
CA VAL A 62 -2.53 14.48 -28.95
C VAL A 62 -2.67 15.21 -30.29
N GLU A 63 -1.61 15.86 -30.78
CA GLU A 63 -1.64 16.56 -32.07
C GLU A 63 -1.80 15.63 -33.27
N ARG A 64 -1.15 14.46 -33.24
CA ARG A 64 -1.12 13.53 -34.37
C ARG A 64 -2.32 12.59 -34.42
N LEU A 65 -2.81 12.17 -33.26
CA LEU A 65 -3.78 11.08 -33.12
C LEU A 65 -5.07 11.48 -32.39
N GLY A 66 -5.08 12.63 -31.72
CA GLY A 66 -6.17 13.04 -30.84
C GLY A 66 -6.05 12.47 -29.42
N THR A 67 -6.89 12.99 -28.51
CA THR A 67 -6.93 12.62 -27.09
C THR A 67 -7.49 11.21 -26.85
N GLU A 68 -8.40 10.75 -27.71
CA GLU A 68 -9.09 9.46 -27.60
C GLU A 68 -8.31 8.31 -28.24
N HIS A 69 -7.13 8.56 -28.81
CA HIS A 69 -6.34 7.47 -29.36
C HIS A 69 -5.72 6.61 -28.24
N PRO A 70 -5.74 5.27 -28.34
CA PRO A 70 -5.18 4.37 -27.33
C PRO A 70 -3.77 4.70 -26.82
N ASP A 71 -2.87 5.07 -27.74
CA ASP A 71 -1.51 5.47 -27.41
C ASP A 71 -1.47 6.78 -26.59
N THR A 72 -2.36 7.72 -26.88
CA THR A 72 -2.46 8.99 -26.16
C THR A 72 -2.93 8.76 -24.72
N ILE A 73 -3.97 7.93 -24.54
CA ILE A 73 -4.48 7.55 -23.22
C ILE A 73 -3.38 6.87 -22.39
N THR A 74 -2.67 5.93 -23.01
CA THR A 74 -1.56 5.21 -22.36
C THR A 74 -0.43 6.17 -21.97
N ALA A 75 -0.06 7.09 -22.87
CA ALA A 75 0.96 8.12 -22.59
C ALA A 75 0.53 9.04 -21.44
N ARG A 76 -0.76 9.40 -21.36
CA ARG A 76 -1.30 10.23 -20.28
C ARG A 76 -1.24 9.51 -18.93
N ASN A 77 -1.67 8.25 -18.86
CA ASN A 77 -1.56 7.42 -17.66
C ASN A 77 -0.10 7.29 -17.17
N ASN A 78 0.83 7.13 -18.10
CA ASN A 78 2.26 7.06 -17.79
C ASN A 78 2.81 8.40 -17.26
N LEU A 79 2.39 9.52 -17.84
CA LEU A 79 2.75 10.86 -17.34
C LEU A 79 2.20 11.08 -15.92
N ALA A 80 0.94 10.72 -15.68
CA ALA A 80 0.30 10.80 -14.36
C ALA A 80 1.07 9.99 -13.31
N THR A 81 1.43 8.75 -13.65
CA THR A 81 2.27 7.89 -12.80
C THR A 81 3.62 8.53 -12.51
N LYS A 82 4.25 9.17 -13.50
CA LYS A 82 5.52 9.88 -13.31
C LYS A 82 5.37 11.07 -12.37
N TYR A 83 4.29 11.84 -12.47
CA TYR A 83 3.99 12.93 -11.54
C TYR A 83 3.80 12.43 -10.11
N ALA A 84 3.08 11.32 -9.91
CA ALA A 84 2.92 10.71 -8.59
C ALA A 84 4.27 10.34 -7.96
N GLN A 85 5.15 9.65 -8.72
CA GLN A 85 6.50 9.31 -8.27
C GLN A 85 7.38 10.51 -7.92
N MET A 86 7.12 11.67 -8.53
CA MET A 86 7.84 12.92 -8.25
C MET A 86 7.23 13.71 -7.08
N GLY A 87 6.16 13.22 -6.46
CA GLY A 87 5.41 13.95 -5.44
C GLY A 87 4.57 15.11 -5.98
N ARG A 88 4.40 15.22 -7.30
CA ARG A 88 3.48 16.19 -7.94
C ARG A 88 2.05 15.64 -7.91
N ARG A 89 1.55 15.40 -6.70
CA ARG A 89 0.36 14.58 -6.46
C ARG A 89 -0.91 15.14 -7.12
N GLN A 90 -1.16 16.45 -7.00
CA GLN A 90 -2.33 17.07 -7.63
C GLN A 90 -2.28 16.99 -9.16
N ALA A 91 -1.09 17.17 -9.76
CA ALA A 91 -0.92 17.05 -11.20
C ALA A 91 -1.13 15.60 -11.67
N ALA A 92 -0.73 14.62 -10.86
CA ALA A 92 -0.99 13.20 -11.15
C ALA A 92 -2.50 12.91 -11.18
N VAL A 93 -3.25 13.35 -10.15
CA VAL A 93 -4.71 13.18 -10.08
C VAL A 93 -5.38 13.77 -11.32
N GLN A 94 -5.06 15.01 -11.69
CA GLN A 94 -5.64 15.65 -12.89
C GLN A 94 -5.37 14.85 -14.18
N GLN A 95 -4.16 14.32 -14.35
CA GLN A 95 -3.85 13.52 -15.54
C GLN A 95 -4.53 12.14 -15.51
N PHE A 96 -4.69 11.52 -14.34
CA PHE A 96 -5.44 10.28 -14.20
C PHE A 96 -6.95 10.48 -14.45
N GLU A 97 -7.56 11.56 -13.98
CA GLU A 97 -8.97 11.90 -14.26
C GLU A 97 -9.22 12.08 -15.76
N LEU A 98 -8.34 12.82 -16.45
CA LEU A 98 -8.40 12.98 -17.90
C LEU A 98 -8.24 11.63 -18.61
N ALA A 99 -7.24 10.83 -18.22
CA ALA A 99 -7.00 9.52 -18.83
C ALA A 99 -8.18 8.58 -18.60
N LEU A 100 -8.83 8.64 -17.43
CA LEU A 100 -9.99 7.83 -17.10
C LEU A 100 -11.19 8.22 -17.97
N GLY A 101 -11.47 9.53 -18.12
CA GLY A 101 -12.54 10.01 -18.99
C GLY A 101 -12.34 9.59 -20.44
N GLU A 102 -11.11 9.74 -20.97
CA GLU A 102 -10.76 9.30 -22.32
C GLU A 102 -10.87 7.76 -22.47
N ALA A 103 -10.42 6.99 -21.48
CA ALA A 103 -10.50 5.53 -21.48
C ALA A 103 -11.96 5.02 -21.42
N VAL A 104 -12.81 5.62 -20.60
CA VAL A 104 -14.24 5.27 -20.53
C VAL A 104 -14.93 5.54 -21.86
N ALA A 105 -14.63 6.68 -22.51
CA ALA A 105 -15.22 7.02 -23.80
C ALA A 105 -14.84 6.04 -24.92
N VAL A 106 -13.59 5.55 -24.90
CA VAL A 106 -13.01 4.74 -25.99
C VAL A 106 -13.19 3.24 -25.77
N TYR A 107 -13.00 2.78 -24.55
CA TYR A 107 -13.01 1.36 -24.21
C TYR A 107 -14.26 0.91 -23.46
N GLY A 108 -14.99 1.85 -22.83
CA GLY A 108 -16.06 1.55 -21.89
C GLY A 108 -15.59 1.38 -20.44
N GLU A 109 -16.56 1.34 -19.54
CA GLU A 109 -16.36 1.31 -18.08
C GLU A 109 -15.64 0.04 -17.59
N ASP A 110 -15.99 -1.11 -18.17
CA ASP A 110 -15.56 -2.46 -17.74
C ASP A 110 -14.32 -2.98 -18.48
N HIS A 111 -13.66 -2.14 -19.27
CA HIS A 111 -12.49 -2.57 -20.02
C HIS A 111 -11.23 -2.62 -19.12
N PRO A 112 -10.37 -3.65 -19.25
CA PRO A 112 -9.19 -3.80 -18.37
C PRO A 112 -8.25 -2.59 -18.33
N ARG A 113 -8.10 -1.86 -19.45
CA ARG A 113 -7.29 -0.62 -19.46
C ARG A 113 -7.93 0.51 -18.66
N THR A 114 -9.26 0.62 -18.70
CA THR A 114 -10.02 1.59 -17.91
C THR A 114 -9.88 1.28 -16.43
N GLU A 115 -9.96 -0.02 -16.07
CA GLU A 115 -9.76 -0.49 -14.70
C GLU A 115 -8.39 -0.10 -14.14
N ILE A 116 -7.30 -0.34 -14.89
CA ILE A 116 -5.94 0.02 -14.47
C ILE A 116 -5.81 1.52 -14.20
N ILE A 117 -6.36 2.36 -15.08
CA ILE A 117 -6.31 3.83 -14.92
C ILE A 117 -7.13 4.25 -13.69
N ARG A 118 -8.29 3.63 -13.48
CA ARG A 118 -9.16 3.89 -12.33
C ARG A 118 -8.48 3.51 -11.02
N GLU A 119 -7.82 2.36 -10.97
CA GLU A 119 -7.05 1.94 -9.80
C GLU A 119 -5.95 2.95 -9.51
N ASN A 120 -5.18 3.36 -10.51
CA ASN A 120 -4.14 4.39 -10.32
C ASN A 120 -4.71 5.72 -9.82
N LEU A 121 -5.88 6.14 -10.32
CA LEU A 121 -6.58 7.32 -9.82
C LEU A 121 -6.97 7.15 -8.34
N ALA A 122 -7.53 6.00 -7.96
CA ALA A 122 -7.92 5.70 -6.59
C ALA A 122 -6.73 5.81 -5.63
N TRP A 123 -5.59 5.21 -6.00
CA TRP A 123 -4.34 5.33 -5.25
C TRP A 123 -3.85 6.78 -5.14
N ALA A 124 -3.89 7.54 -6.24
CA ALA A 124 -3.48 8.94 -6.25
C ALA A 124 -4.38 9.83 -5.37
N LEU A 125 -5.69 9.60 -5.38
CA LEU A 125 -6.67 10.28 -4.52
C LEU A 125 -6.41 10.01 -3.03
N GLU A 126 -6.04 8.79 -2.67
CA GLU A 126 -5.67 8.46 -1.29
C GLU A 126 -4.41 9.17 -0.80
N ASP A 127 -3.43 9.37 -1.68
CA ASP A 127 -2.15 10.03 -1.40
C ASP A 127 -2.30 11.56 -1.26
N VAL A 128 -3.21 12.20 -2.02
CA VAL A 128 -3.57 13.62 -1.81
C VAL A 128 -4.51 13.83 -0.62
N GLY A 129 -5.01 12.77 -0.01
CA GLY A 129 -5.90 12.86 1.14
C GLY A 129 -7.35 13.15 0.79
N CYS A 130 -7.82 12.69 -0.37
CA CYS A 130 -9.22 12.72 -0.81
C CYS A 130 -9.88 11.33 -0.68
N PRO A 131 -10.11 10.82 0.55
CA PRO A 131 -10.59 9.45 0.75
C PRO A 131 -12.05 9.24 0.31
N ALA A 132 -12.87 10.30 0.20
CA ALA A 132 -14.24 10.17 -0.29
C ALA A 132 -14.26 9.87 -1.79
N ASP A 133 -13.46 10.61 -2.57
CA ASP A 133 -13.34 10.41 -4.02
C ASP A 133 -12.65 9.08 -4.34
N ALA A 134 -11.61 8.73 -3.58
CA ALA A 134 -10.97 7.42 -3.70
C ALA A 134 -11.95 6.27 -3.42
N ALA A 135 -12.82 6.40 -2.40
CA ALA A 135 -13.84 5.40 -2.12
C ALA A 135 -14.78 5.19 -3.32
N ALA A 136 -15.21 6.26 -4.00
CA ALA A 136 -16.06 6.13 -5.18
C ALA A 136 -15.39 5.32 -6.30
N GLN A 137 -14.08 5.50 -6.51
CA GLN A 137 -13.34 4.67 -7.48
C GLN A 137 -13.21 3.22 -7.02
N TRP A 138 -12.92 2.99 -5.73
CA TRP A 138 -12.84 1.64 -5.17
C TRP A 138 -14.20 0.89 -5.14
N GLU A 139 -15.32 1.59 -5.01
CA GLU A 139 -16.67 1.01 -5.10
C GLU A 139 -16.92 0.42 -6.49
N ILE A 140 -16.55 1.16 -7.55
CA ILE A 140 -16.67 0.70 -8.93
C ILE A 140 -15.76 -0.51 -9.17
N LEU A 141 -14.48 -0.41 -8.79
CA LEU A 141 -13.51 -1.51 -8.93
C LEU A 141 -13.95 -2.77 -8.18
N LEU A 142 -14.49 -2.61 -6.97
CA LEU A 142 -14.99 -3.72 -6.18
C LEU A 142 -16.13 -4.44 -6.90
N GLY A 143 -17.11 -3.69 -7.44
CA GLY A 143 -18.23 -4.28 -8.17
C GLY A 143 -17.78 -5.04 -9.42
N GLN A 144 -16.83 -4.47 -10.17
CA GLN A 144 -16.26 -5.10 -11.37
C GLN A 144 -15.53 -6.42 -11.02
N ARG A 145 -14.64 -6.38 -10.02
CA ARG A 145 -13.87 -7.56 -9.59
C ARG A 145 -14.73 -8.64 -8.95
N GLU A 146 -15.72 -8.25 -8.14
CA GLU A 146 -16.70 -9.20 -7.59
C GLU A 146 -17.47 -9.92 -8.70
N SER A 147 -17.85 -9.21 -9.77
CA SER A 147 -18.54 -9.83 -10.91
C SER A 147 -17.62 -10.72 -11.75
N GLN A 148 -16.35 -10.37 -11.89
CA GLN A 148 -15.42 -11.05 -12.79
C GLN A 148 -14.72 -12.25 -12.14
N PHE A 149 -14.24 -12.08 -10.90
CA PHE A 149 -13.39 -13.05 -10.21
C PHE A 149 -14.08 -13.66 -8.97
N GLY A 150 -15.14 -13.03 -8.48
CA GLY A 150 -15.86 -13.44 -7.29
C GLY A 150 -15.31 -12.84 -6.00
N PRO A 151 -16.06 -12.94 -4.89
CA PRO A 151 -15.80 -12.18 -3.66
C PRO A 151 -14.53 -12.61 -2.89
N ALA A 152 -14.03 -13.82 -3.14
CA ALA A 152 -12.88 -14.41 -2.44
C ALA A 152 -11.55 -14.23 -3.19
N ASP A 153 -11.58 -13.68 -4.41
CA ASP A 153 -10.40 -13.37 -5.19
C ASP A 153 -9.52 -12.31 -4.49
N GLU A 154 -8.20 -12.41 -4.64
CA GLU A 154 -7.25 -11.57 -3.91
C GLU A 154 -7.39 -10.09 -4.27
N ASP A 155 -7.57 -9.77 -5.54
CA ASP A 155 -7.72 -8.39 -6.03
C ASP A 155 -9.08 -7.80 -5.60
N THR A 156 -10.09 -8.65 -5.48
CA THR A 156 -11.41 -8.29 -4.92
C THR A 156 -11.31 -7.98 -3.43
N VAL A 157 -10.60 -8.80 -2.66
CA VAL A 157 -10.36 -8.58 -1.23
C VAL A 157 -9.51 -7.33 -1.00
N GLU A 158 -8.49 -7.07 -1.83
CA GLU A 158 -7.72 -5.83 -1.79
C GLU A 158 -8.60 -4.61 -2.06
N ALA A 159 -9.39 -4.60 -3.15
CA ALA A 159 -10.31 -3.49 -3.44
C ALA A 159 -11.27 -3.23 -2.27
N ARG A 160 -11.83 -4.29 -1.66
CA ARG A 160 -12.71 -4.16 -0.49
C ARG A 160 -11.97 -3.59 0.73
N MET A 161 -10.73 -4.01 0.97
CA MET A 161 -9.90 -3.46 2.04
C MET A 161 -9.61 -1.97 1.81
N ARG A 162 -9.22 -1.57 0.59
CA ARG A 162 -8.95 -0.18 0.24
C ARG A 162 -10.18 0.69 0.40
N LEU A 163 -11.35 0.20 -0.01
CA LEU A 163 -12.62 0.86 0.23
C LEU A 163 -12.89 1.07 1.72
N ALA A 164 -12.69 0.04 2.55
CA ALA A 164 -12.85 0.14 4.00
C ALA A 164 -11.88 1.18 4.62
N VAL A 165 -10.64 1.25 4.15
CA VAL A 165 -9.67 2.28 4.56
C VAL A 165 -10.17 3.68 4.21
N CYS A 166 -10.68 3.87 2.99
CA CYS A 166 -11.21 5.14 2.52
C CYS A 166 -12.46 5.58 3.30
N TYR A 167 -13.39 4.67 3.57
CA TYR A 167 -14.54 4.91 4.45
C TYR A 167 -14.13 5.33 5.85
N ARG A 168 -13.16 4.63 6.45
CA ARG A 168 -12.64 4.99 7.78
C ARG A 168 -12.02 6.39 7.78
N ARG A 169 -11.23 6.74 6.76
CA ARG A 169 -10.59 8.06 6.63
C ARG A 169 -11.58 9.19 6.34
N SER A 170 -12.72 8.90 5.71
CA SER A 170 -13.82 9.86 5.47
C SER A 170 -14.83 9.93 6.61
N GLY A 171 -14.61 9.21 7.72
CA GLY A 171 -15.50 9.22 8.89
C GLY A 171 -16.70 8.26 8.79
N ARG A 172 -16.87 7.56 7.67
CA ARG A 172 -17.88 6.51 7.47
C ARG A 172 -17.47 5.20 8.16
N VAL A 173 -17.29 5.26 9.49
CA VAL A 173 -16.66 4.19 10.28
C VAL A 173 -17.46 2.89 10.32
N ASP A 174 -18.80 2.94 10.31
CA ASP A 174 -19.63 1.74 10.30
C ASP A 174 -19.58 1.00 8.97
N ALA A 175 -19.61 1.74 7.86
CA ALA A 175 -19.43 1.17 6.54
C ALA A 175 -18.04 0.51 6.42
N ALA A 176 -16.99 1.15 6.96
CA ALA A 176 -15.66 0.56 7.00
C ALA A 176 -15.64 -0.78 7.76
N VAL A 177 -16.28 -0.85 8.93
CA VAL A 177 -16.37 -2.10 9.71
C VAL A 177 -17.12 -3.18 8.94
N ALA A 178 -18.20 -2.84 8.24
CA ALA A 178 -18.95 -3.80 7.42
C ALA A 178 -18.09 -4.38 6.28
N HIS A 179 -17.35 -3.55 5.54
CA HIS A 179 -16.46 -4.02 4.48
C HIS A 179 -15.29 -4.86 5.01
N TYR A 180 -14.71 -4.51 6.16
CA TYR A 180 -13.70 -5.35 6.80
C TYR A 180 -14.26 -6.70 7.23
N ALA A 181 -15.45 -6.72 7.85
CA ALA A 181 -16.10 -7.98 8.26
C ALA A 181 -16.30 -8.90 7.05
N ARG A 182 -16.83 -8.35 5.96
CA ARG A 182 -17.05 -9.10 4.73
C ARG A 182 -15.74 -9.63 4.12
N ALA A 183 -14.70 -8.80 4.06
CA ALA A 183 -13.39 -9.22 3.58
C ALA A 183 -12.77 -10.35 4.44
N ILE A 184 -13.00 -10.35 5.76
CA ILE A 184 -12.52 -11.39 6.68
C ILE A 184 -13.21 -12.74 6.44
N GLU A 185 -14.51 -12.71 6.08
CA GLU A 185 -15.29 -13.90 5.72
C GLU A 185 -14.82 -14.50 4.41
N ASP A 186 -14.60 -13.67 3.38
CA ASP A 186 -14.30 -14.12 2.03
C ASP A 186 -12.84 -14.58 1.86
N VAL A 187 -11.90 -14.01 2.61
CA VAL A 187 -10.48 -14.30 2.45
C VAL A 187 -10.13 -15.73 2.91
N ALA A 188 -9.38 -16.47 2.10
CA ALA A 188 -8.84 -17.78 2.49
C ALA A 188 -7.58 -17.65 3.35
N SER A 189 -6.64 -16.78 2.94
CA SER A 189 -5.33 -16.59 3.57
C SER A 189 -5.42 -16.17 5.03
N THR A 190 -4.62 -16.81 5.89
CA THR A 190 -4.59 -16.51 7.33
C THR A 190 -3.88 -15.20 7.60
N GLU A 191 -2.73 -14.96 6.96
CA GLU A 191 -1.99 -13.71 7.04
C GLU A 191 -2.85 -12.53 6.62
N ARG A 192 -3.55 -12.67 5.50
CA ARG A 192 -4.43 -11.62 4.99
C ARG A 192 -5.60 -11.34 5.93
N ARG A 193 -6.18 -12.40 6.51
CA ARG A 193 -7.21 -12.26 7.55
C ARG A 193 -6.70 -11.52 8.79
N GLU A 194 -5.44 -11.70 9.17
CA GLU A 194 -4.82 -10.93 10.27
C GLU A 194 -4.72 -9.44 9.92
N GLU A 195 -4.30 -9.09 8.71
CA GLU A 195 -4.24 -7.69 8.25
C GLU A 195 -5.60 -7.01 8.26
N LEU A 196 -6.63 -7.69 7.75
CA LEU A 196 -8.00 -7.18 7.74
C LEU A 196 -8.54 -6.98 9.15
N ARG A 197 -8.26 -7.90 10.09
CA ARG A 197 -8.62 -7.72 11.51
C ARG A 197 -7.93 -6.52 12.14
N LEU A 198 -6.67 -6.25 11.78
CA LEU A 198 -5.98 -5.05 12.23
C LEU A 198 -6.67 -3.78 11.72
N GLY A 199 -7.08 -3.75 10.45
CA GLY A 199 -7.88 -2.67 9.87
C GLY A 199 -9.23 -2.50 10.57
N MET A 200 -9.95 -3.60 10.76
CA MET A 200 -11.24 -3.65 11.46
C MET A 200 -11.13 -3.10 12.88
N SER A 201 -10.11 -3.51 13.64
CA SER A 201 -9.90 -3.02 15.01
C SER A 201 -9.70 -1.51 15.06
N ALA A 202 -9.00 -0.93 14.07
CA ALA A 202 -8.82 0.51 13.99
C ALA A 202 -10.14 1.23 13.69
N ALA A 203 -10.97 0.67 12.81
CA ALA A 203 -12.30 1.21 12.51
C ALA A 203 -13.25 1.12 13.73
N GLN A 204 -13.25 -0.02 14.42
CA GLN A 204 -14.02 -0.23 15.66
C GLN A 204 -13.60 0.73 16.78
N SER A 205 -12.30 0.94 17.00
CA SER A 205 -11.81 1.94 17.95
C SER A 205 -12.27 3.36 17.59
N MET A 206 -12.31 3.72 16.30
CA MET A 206 -12.85 5.04 15.87
C MET A 206 -14.35 5.16 16.09
N ALA A 207 -15.09 4.06 15.99
CA ALA A 207 -16.52 4.00 16.29
C ALA A 207 -16.84 3.87 17.79
N GLY A 208 -15.84 3.90 18.69
CA GLY A 208 -16.03 3.73 20.13
C GLY A 208 -16.31 2.27 20.58
N ARG A 209 -16.25 1.31 19.65
CA ARG A 209 -16.45 -0.13 19.91
C ARG A 209 -15.17 -0.80 20.43
N TYR A 210 -14.68 -0.35 21.58
CA TYR A 210 -13.36 -0.72 22.09
C TYR A 210 -13.23 -2.20 22.44
N GLU A 211 -14.28 -2.82 23.01
CA GLU A 211 -14.25 -4.26 23.34
C GLU A 211 -14.18 -5.15 22.09
N GLU A 212 -14.88 -4.77 21.02
CA GLU A 212 -14.79 -5.50 19.75
C GLU A 212 -13.38 -5.36 19.14
N ALA A 213 -12.79 -4.16 19.19
CA ALA A 213 -11.42 -3.92 18.74
C ALA A 213 -10.40 -4.77 19.53
N VAL A 214 -10.57 -4.86 20.86
CA VAL A 214 -9.79 -5.74 21.73
C VAL A 214 -9.92 -7.20 21.28
N SER A 215 -11.13 -7.67 20.99
CA SER A 215 -11.36 -9.05 20.52
C SER A 215 -10.59 -9.35 19.23
N GLN A 216 -10.69 -8.47 18.22
CA GLN A 216 -9.95 -8.63 16.96
C GLN A 216 -8.43 -8.65 17.19
N LEU A 217 -7.90 -7.73 18.01
CA LEU A 217 -6.47 -7.65 18.31
C LEU A 217 -5.95 -8.86 19.08
N ARG A 218 -6.74 -9.45 19.99
CA ARG A 218 -6.40 -10.70 20.69
C ARG A 218 -6.28 -11.87 19.72
N MET A 219 -7.18 -12.00 18.75
CA MET A 219 -7.12 -13.04 17.72
C MET A 219 -5.83 -12.93 16.90
N VAL A 220 -5.49 -11.71 16.43
CA VAL A 220 -4.26 -11.46 15.66
C VAL A 220 -3.02 -11.74 16.51
N LEU A 221 -3.00 -11.29 17.77
CA LEU A 221 -1.86 -11.51 18.66
C LEU A 221 -1.61 -13.00 18.89
N ALA A 222 -2.67 -13.78 19.09
CA ALA A 222 -2.56 -15.23 19.27
C ALA A 222 -2.01 -15.93 18.03
N GLY A 223 -2.45 -15.53 16.83
CA GLY A 223 -1.93 -16.04 15.55
C GLY A 223 -0.44 -15.73 15.37
N ARG A 224 -0.06 -14.46 15.46
CA ARG A 224 1.34 -14.00 15.27
C ARG A 224 2.29 -14.57 16.32
N ARG A 225 1.87 -14.69 17.58
CA ARG A 225 2.69 -15.34 18.63
C ARG A 225 3.04 -16.78 18.27
N ARG A 226 2.11 -17.55 17.68
CA ARG A 226 2.37 -18.93 17.26
C ARG A 226 3.27 -19.01 16.02
N ARG A 227 3.04 -18.14 15.04
CA ARG A 227 3.73 -18.18 13.73
C ARG A 227 5.11 -17.53 13.72
N LEU A 228 5.23 -16.34 14.32
CA LEU A 228 6.42 -15.49 14.29
C LEU A 228 7.19 -15.49 15.62
N GLY A 229 6.54 -15.91 16.70
CA GLY A 229 7.10 -15.83 18.04
C GLY A 229 6.83 -14.48 18.74
N LYS A 230 7.11 -14.46 20.04
CA LYS A 230 6.80 -13.36 20.96
C LYS A 230 7.68 -12.11 20.80
N GLY A 231 8.92 -12.29 20.32
CA GLY A 231 9.88 -11.19 20.12
C GLY A 231 9.87 -10.57 18.73
N HIS A 232 9.09 -11.11 17.79
CA HIS A 232 9.02 -10.57 16.43
C HIS A 232 8.40 -9.17 16.43
N LEU A 233 8.94 -8.27 15.61
CA LEU A 233 8.51 -6.88 15.51
C LEU A 233 6.99 -6.75 15.29
N ASP A 234 6.46 -7.53 14.34
CA ASP A 234 5.02 -7.55 14.04
C ASP A 234 4.15 -8.07 15.18
N THR A 235 4.66 -8.96 16.02
CA THR A 235 3.95 -9.44 17.21
C THR A 235 3.94 -8.34 18.28
N LEU A 236 5.07 -7.68 18.50
CA LEU A 236 5.20 -6.55 19.42
C LEU A 236 4.33 -5.36 19.01
N ALA A 237 4.21 -5.10 17.69
CA ALA A 237 3.37 -4.03 17.16
C ALA A 237 1.89 -4.20 17.54
N VAL A 238 1.40 -5.46 17.59
CA VAL A 238 0.02 -5.76 18.01
C VAL A 238 -0.18 -5.50 19.51
N HIS A 239 0.81 -5.77 20.37
CA HIS A 239 0.70 -5.48 21.81
C HIS A 239 0.48 -4.00 22.09
N HIS A 240 1.20 -3.11 21.39
CA HIS A 240 0.99 -1.68 21.51
C HIS A 240 -0.45 -1.28 21.12
N ARG A 241 -0.97 -1.82 20.01
CA ARG A 241 -2.36 -1.54 19.56
C ARG A 241 -3.38 -2.07 20.58
N LEU A 242 -3.16 -3.28 21.08
CA LEU A 242 -4.02 -3.93 22.08
C LEU A 242 -4.01 -3.18 23.41
N GLY A 243 -2.84 -2.74 23.89
CA GLY A 243 -2.72 -1.92 25.09
C GLY A 243 -3.48 -0.60 24.98
N ARG A 244 -3.40 0.08 23.83
CA ARG A 244 -4.21 1.28 23.57
C ARG A 244 -5.71 0.98 23.58
N ALA A 245 -6.13 -0.11 22.94
CA ALA A 245 -7.53 -0.51 22.91
C ALA A 245 -8.07 -0.84 24.31
N TYR A 246 -7.29 -1.55 25.14
CA TYR A 246 -7.63 -1.80 26.54
C TYR A 246 -7.77 -0.51 27.35
N THR A 247 -6.82 0.43 27.23
CA THR A 247 -6.93 1.72 27.93
C THR A 247 -8.19 2.48 27.51
N GLN A 248 -8.55 2.46 26.21
CA GLN A 248 -9.78 3.08 25.72
C GLN A 248 -11.06 2.37 26.20
N ALA A 249 -11.00 1.05 26.41
CA ALA A 249 -12.08 0.27 26.99
C ALA A 249 -12.20 0.43 28.52
N GLY A 250 -11.34 1.22 29.18
CA GLY A 250 -11.32 1.37 30.64
C GLY A 250 -10.65 0.20 31.37
N ARG A 251 -9.96 -0.68 30.65
CA ARG A 251 -9.29 -1.89 31.14
C ARG A 251 -7.80 -1.65 31.36
N ALA A 252 -7.50 -0.70 32.24
CA ALA A 252 -6.15 -0.17 32.39
C ALA A 252 -5.15 -1.21 32.93
N ASP A 253 -5.59 -2.12 33.79
CA ASP A 253 -4.72 -3.17 34.35
C ASP A 253 -4.32 -4.18 33.26
N GLU A 254 -5.25 -4.65 32.43
CA GLU A 254 -4.90 -5.52 31.29
C GLU A 254 -4.02 -4.81 30.26
N ALA A 255 -4.22 -3.50 30.06
CA ALA A 255 -3.33 -2.69 29.23
C ALA A 255 -1.89 -2.70 29.77
N VAL A 256 -1.73 -2.51 31.09
CA VAL A 256 -0.43 -2.55 31.76
C VAL A 256 0.21 -3.93 31.60
N GLU A 257 -0.52 -5.02 31.81
CA GLU A 257 0.02 -6.38 31.69
C GLU A 257 0.60 -6.64 30.29
N VAL A 258 -0.20 -6.41 29.25
CA VAL A 258 0.19 -6.66 27.85
C VAL A 258 1.35 -5.77 27.43
N LEU A 259 1.33 -4.48 27.78
CA LEU A 259 2.38 -3.53 27.41
C LEU A 259 3.68 -3.80 28.18
N ARG A 260 3.61 -4.20 29.45
CA ARG A 260 4.78 -4.54 30.27
C ARG A 260 5.48 -5.78 29.77
N GLU A 261 4.73 -6.82 29.38
CA GLU A 261 5.29 -8.01 28.76
C GLU A 261 6.02 -7.66 27.47
N ALA A 262 5.35 -6.94 26.56
CA ALA A 262 5.93 -6.54 25.28
C ALA A 262 7.18 -5.66 25.43
N TYR A 263 7.14 -4.70 26.36
CA TYR A 263 8.26 -3.81 26.64
C TYR A 263 9.50 -4.56 27.14
N ARG A 264 9.33 -5.53 28.05
CA ARG A 264 10.43 -6.38 28.53
C ARG A 264 11.04 -7.20 27.40
N VAL A 265 10.21 -7.81 26.56
CA VAL A 265 10.69 -8.59 25.41
C VAL A 265 11.44 -7.69 24.42
N ALA A 266 10.91 -6.51 24.11
CA ALA A 266 11.53 -5.57 23.18
C ALA A 266 12.87 -5.01 23.69
N LEU A 267 13.02 -4.79 25.01
CA LEU A 267 14.30 -4.41 25.63
C LEU A 267 15.38 -5.47 25.44
N ASN A 268 15.02 -6.76 25.55
CA ASN A 268 15.95 -7.87 25.38
C ASN A 268 16.34 -8.13 23.91
N SER A 269 15.69 -7.45 22.95
CA SER A 269 15.91 -7.60 21.51
C SER A 269 16.39 -6.30 20.83
N SER A 270 17.03 -5.41 21.57
CA SER A 270 17.34 -4.01 21.20
C SER A 270 18.41 -3.80 20.10
N GLY A 271 18.86 -4.87 19.43
CA GLY A 271 19.83 -4.79 18.34
C GLY A 271 19.26 -4.13 17.08
N ASP A 272 17.99 -4.37 16.78
CA ASP A 272 17.28 -3.89 15.60
C ASP A 272 16.80 -2.43 15.78
N PRO A 273 17.14 -1.50 14.85
CA PRO A 273 16.63 -0.12 14.88
C PRO A 273 15.11 0.01 14.95
N GLU A 274 14.36 -0.87 14.29
CA GLU A 274 12.89 -0.84 14.26
C GLU A 274 12.29 -1.28 15.59
N VAL A 275 12.86 -2.34 16.18
CA VAL A 275 12.50 -2.77 17.54
C VAL A 275 12.79 -1.65 18.52
N ARG A 276 13.92 -0.94 18.42
CA ARG A 276 14.21 0.23 19.28
C ARG A 276 13.17 1.33 19.16
N ARG A 277 12.73 1.69 17.95
CA ARG A 277 11.67 2.69 17.75
C ARG A 277 10.35 2.22 18.38
N LEU A 278 10.01 0.94 18.23
CA LEU A 278 8.82 0.36 18.83
C LEU A 278 8.92 0.31 20.37
N THR A 279 10.10 0.03 20.93
CA THR A 279 10.35 0.05 22.38
C THR A 279 10.02 1.41 22.99
N MET A 280 10.39 2.51 22.33
CA MET A 280 10.04 3.85 22.79
C MET A 280 8.53 4.10 22.75
N ARG A 281 7.83 3.57 21.73
CA ARG A 281 6.37 3.63 21.66
C ARG A 281 5.74 2.84 22.81
N LEU A 282 6.14 1.58 22.99
CA LEU A 282 5.70 0.71 24.08
C LEU A 282 5.92 1.35 25.46
N ARG A 283 7.09 1.98 25.68
CA ARG A 283 7.41 2.72 26.92
C ARG A 283 6.38 3.82 27.21
N ARG A 284 6.11 4.67 26.22
CA ARG A 284 5.15 5.78 26.32
C ARG A 284 3.73 5.27 26.57
N ASP A 285 3.28 4.26 25.84
CA ASP A 285 1.93 3.72 26.01
C ASP A 285 1.78 2.97 27.34
N LEU A 286 2.85 2.31 27.83
CA LEU A 286 2.88 1.69 29.16
C LEU A 286 2.80 2.76 30.27
N ALA A 287 3.52 3.87 30.14
CA ALA A 287 3.38 5.00 31.07
C ALA A 287 1.95 5.57 31.05
N GLY A 288 1.34 5.69 29.87
CA GLY A 288 -0.07 6.06 29.72
C GLY A 288 -1.04 5.08 30.40
N ALA A 289 -0.83 3.78 30.23
CA ALA A 289 -1.62 2.75 30.89
C ALA A 289 -1.46 2.77 32.42
N TYR A 290 -0.25 2.98 32.95
CA TYR A 290 -0.05 3.17 34.39
C TYR A 290 -0.79 4.39 34.92
N ASN A 291 -0.79 5.51 34.20
CA ASN A 291 -1.56 6.68 34.60
C ASN A 291 -3.07 6.41 34.60
N ALA A 292 -3.58 5.71 33.59
CA ALA A 292 -4.99 5.30 33.53
C ALA A 292 -5.38 4.35 34.68
N ALA A 293 -4.45 3.53 35.16
CA ALA A 293 -4.62 2.65 36.32
C ALA A 293 -4.37 3.35 37.68
N GLY A 294 -4.09 4.67 37.71
CA GLY A 294 -3.78 5.42 38.93
C GLY A 294 -2.37 5.15 39.51
N ARG A 295 -1.50 4.47 38.78
CA ARG A 295 -0.15 4.06 39.19
C ARG A 295 0.92 5.09 38.78
N HIS A 296 0.72 6.34 39.20
CA HIS A 296 1.53 7.49 38.74
C HIS A 296 3.03 7.39 39.03
N ARG A 297 3.44 6.74 40.15
CA ARG A 297 4.86 6.53 40.46
C ARG A 297 5.54 5.63 39.41
N GLU A 298 4.86 4.57 38.98
CA GLU A 298 5.36 3.67 37.95
C GLU A 298 5.36 4.31 36.56
N ALA A 299 4.37 5.16 36.29
CA ALA A 299 4.35 5.97 35.07
C ALA A 299 5.56 6.92 35.00
N ASN A 300 5.86 7.64 36.09
CA ASN A 300 6.99 8.57 36.16
C ASN A 300 8.35 7.87 36.06
N ALA A 301 8.47 6.64 36.57
CA ALA A 301 9.69 5.85 36.41
C ALA A 301 9.99 5.47 34.93
N LEU A 302 8.99 5.60 34.06
CA LEU A 302 9.11 5.37 32.62
C LEU A 302 9.17 6.64 31.78
N LEU A 303 9.21 7.85 32.36
CA LEU A 303 9.39 9.10 31.63
C LEU A 303 10.84 9.56 31.72
#